data_AF-A0A947E4W9-F1
#
_entry.id   AF-A0A947E4W9-F1
#
_cell.length_a   1.000
_cell.length_b   1.000
_cell.length_c   1.000
_cell.angle_alpha   90.00
_cell.angle_beta   90.00
_cell.angle_gamma   90.00
#
_symmetry.space_group_name_H-M   'P 1'
#
loop_
_entity.id
_entity.type
_entity.pdbx_description
1 polymer ?
#
loop_
_entity_poly.entity_id
_entity_poly.type
_entity_poly.pdbx_seq_one_letter_code
_entity_poly.pdbx_strand_id
1 'polypeptide(L)' 'GLMRKLITYMMEDPRTISSSIDLIFVAKAIERVGDHAKNLAEVIIYIVKGTDVRHNPVETVESMVK' A
#
# COMPACT_ATOMS: atom_id res chain seq x y z
N GLY A 1 -3.47 -2.45 -13.37
CA GLY A 1 -3.75 -2.47 -11.92
C GLY A 1 -4.60 -3.67 -11.58
N LEU A 2 -4.50 -4.18 -10.36
CA LEU A 2 -5.25 -5.34 -9.86
C LEU A 2 -6.76 -5.19 -10.08
N MET A 3 -7.32 -4.02 -9.74
CA MET A 3 -8.73 -3.67 -9.97
C MET A 3 -9.19 -3.94 -11.41
N ARG A 4 -8.41 -3.49 -12.40
CA ARG A 4 -8.75 -3.69 -13.81
C ARG A 4 -8.79 -5.16 -14.19
N LYS A 5 -7.83 -5.96 -13.70
CA LYS A 5 -7.78 -7.40 -13.97
C LYS A 5 -8.99 -8.11 -13.36
N LEU A 6 -9.37 -7.76 -12.15
CA LEU A 6 -10.54 -8.33 -11.48
C LEU A 6 -11.84 -7.92 -12.17
N ILE A 7 -11.95 -6.68 -12.65
CA ILE A 7 -13.10 -6.24 -13.45
C ILE A 7 -13.20 -7.05 -14.75
N THR A 8 -12.10 -7.25 -15.48
CA THR A 8 -12.11 -8.10 -16.68
C THR A 8 -12.54 -9.53 -16.36
N TYR A 9 -12.05 -10.10 -15.26
CA TYR A 9 -12.44 -11.45 -14.82
C TYR A 9 -13.93 -11.56 -14.48
N MET A 10 -14.48 -10.53 -13.82
CA MET A 10 -15.92 -10.41 -13.55
C MET A 10 -16.76 -10.24 -14.81
N MET A 11 -16.22 -9.59 -15.85
CA MET A 11 -16.89 -9.44 -17.16
C MET A 11 -16.86 -10.74 -17.99
N GLU A 12 -15.80 -11.54 -17.87
CA GLU A 12 -15.69 -12.85 -18.53
C GLU A 12 -16.66 -13.88 -17.94
N ASP A 13 -16.82 -13.91 -16.61
CA ASP A 13 -17.80 -14.75 -15.94
C ASP A 13 -18.43 -14.02 -14.73
N PRO A 14 -19.72 -13.61 -14.82
CA PRO A 14 -20.43 -12.92 -13.74
C PRO A 14 -20.51 -13.70 -12.43
N ARG A 15 -20.34 -15.03 -12.43
CA ARG A 15 -20.34 -15.84 -11.21
C ARG A 15 -19.11 -15.58 -10.33
N THR A 16 -18.07 -14.96 -10.89
CA THR A 16 -16.82 -14.64 -10.19
C THR A 16 -16.85 -13.30 -9.45
N ILE A 17 -17.97 -12.55 -9.53
CA ILE A 17 -18.10 -11.21 -8.93
C ILE A 17 -17.86 -11.25 -7.42
N SER A 18 -18.52 -12.15 -6.68
CA SER A 18 -18.39 -12.23 -5.23
C SER A 18 -16.94 -12.49 -4.80
N SER A 19 -16.29 -13.52 -5.37
CA SER A 19 -14.90 -13.85 -5.05
C SER A 19 -13.91 -12.75 -5.46
N SER A 20 -14.18 -12.05 -6.56
CA SER A 20 -13.35 -10.91 -7.00
C SER A 20 -13.46 -9.73 -6.04
N ILE A 21 -14.65 -9.46 -5.50
CA ILE A 21 -14.87 -8.44 -4.46
C ILE A 21 -14.13 -8.80 -3.17
N ASP A 22 -14.17 -10.06 -2.73
CA ASP A 22 -13.41 -10.51 -1.55
C ASP A 22 -11.91 -10.26 -1.74
N LEU A 23 -11.39 -10.55 -2.93
CA LEU A 23 -9.99 -10.31 -3.26
C LEU A 23 -9.63 -8.81 -3.27
N ILE A 24 -10.55 -7.94 -3.69
CA ILE A 24 -10.38 -6.48 -3.58
C ILE A 24 -10.26 -6.09 -2.10
N PHE A 25 -11.11 -6.62 -1.22
CA PHE A 25 -11.03 -6.33 0.22
C PHE A 25 -9.72 -6.80 0.83
N VAL A 26 -9.24 -7.99 0.47
CA VAL A 26 -7.93 -8.50 0.88
C VAL A 26 -6.81 -7.56 0.42
N ALA A 27 -6.82 -7.16 -0.85
CA ALA A 27 -5.81 -6.25 -1.38
C ALA A 27 -5.80 -4.89 -0.65
N LYS A 28 -6.98 -4.32 -0.36
CA LYS A 28 -7.12 -3.09 0.43
C LYS A 28 -6.67 -3.27 1.88
N ALA A 29 -6.86 -4.45 2.46
CA ALA A 29 -6.35 -4.72 3.80
C ALA A 29 -4.82 -4.73 3.82
N ILE A 30 -4.18 -5.35 2.82
CA ILE A 30 -2.71 -5.38 2.68
C ILE A 30 -2.16 -3.97 2.46
N GLU A 31 -2.77 -3.17 1.59
CA GLU A 31 -2.40 -1.76 1.37
C GLU A 31 -2.38 -0.99 2.70
N ARG A 32 -3.45 -1.08 3.50
CA ARG A 32 -3.54 -0.40 4.81
C ARG A 32 -2.45 -0.85 5.78
N VAL A 33 -2.11 -2.15 5.80
CA VAL A 33 -1.01 -2.66 6.62
C VAL A 33 0.32 -2.04 6.17
N GLY A 34 0.55 -1.94 4.87
CA GLY A 34 1.72 -1.26 4.29
C GLY A 34 1.80 0.20 4.71
N ASP A 35 0.70 0.95 4.61
CA ASP A 35 0.63 2.34 5.04
C ASP A 35 0.91 2.51 6.53
N HIS A 36 0.37 1.62 7.38
CA HIS A 36 0.65 1.65 8.82
C HIS A 36 2.12 1.36 9.12
N ALA A 37 2.71 0.37 8.44
CA ALA A 37 4.13 0.07 8.58
C ALA A 37 5.01 1.25 8.14
N LYS A 38 4.65 1.93 7.03
CA LYS A 38 5.33 3.13 6.55
C LYS A 38 5.26 4.26 7.58
N ASN A 39 4.06 4.56 8.09
CA ASN A 39 3.87 5.63 9.09
C ASN A 39 4.69 5.35 10.37
N LEU A 40 4.75 4.09 10.82
CA LEU A 40 5.57 3.70 11.96
C LEU A 40 7.07 3.91 11.68
N ALA A 41 7.55 3.52 10.51
CA ALA A 41 8.94 3.72 10.12
C ALA A 41 9.32 5.21 10.06
N GLU A 42 8.45 6.06 9.50
CA GLU A 42 8.64 7.52 9.45
C GLU A 42 8.78 8.12 10.87
N VAL A 43 7.96 7.67 11.82
CA VAL A 43 8.04 8.10 13.23
C VAL A 43 9.34 7.63 13.88
N ILE A 44 9.77 6.39 13.64
CA ILE A 44 11.04 5.87 14.19
C ILE A 44 12.22 6.67 13.66
N ILE A 45 12.26 6.97 12.35
CA ILE A 45 13.32 7.79 11.75
C ILE A 45 13.37 9.16 12.41
N TYR A 46 12.21 9.80 12.62
CA TYR A 46 12.14 11.09 13.30
C TYR A 46 12.67 11.02 14.74
N ILE A 47 12.32 9.99 15.51
CA ILE A 47 12.79 9.83 16.90
C ILE A 47 14.30 9.58 16.97
N VAL A 48 14.85 8.77 16.08
CA VAL A 48 16.27 8.36 16.15
C VAL A 48 17.21 9.37 15.51
N LYS A 49 16.82 9.95 14.37
CA LYS A 49 17.67 10.85 13.57
C LYS A 49 17.32 12.33 13.74
N GLY A 50 16.12 12.65 14.26
CA GLY A 50 15.60 14.01 14.32
C GLY A 50 15.11 14.55 12.97
N THR A 51 15.21 13.77 11.90
CA THR A 51 14.88 14.15 10.53
C THR A 51 13.44 13.79 10.20
N ASP A 52 12.65 14.77 9.74
CA ASP A 52 11.31 14.51 9.22
C ASP A 52 11.37 14.09 7.75
N VAL A 53 11.04 12.83 7.49
CA VAL A 53 11.09 12.22 6.16
C VAL A 53 9.70 12.05 5.53
N ARG A 54 8.63 12.48 6.22
CA ARG A 54 7.25 12.33 5.75
C ARG A 54 7.05 13.06 4.42
N HIS A 55 6.21 12.49 3.55
CA HIS A 55 5.85 13.03 2.22
C HIS A 55 7.01 13.14 1.22
N ASN A 56 8.16 12.52 1.50
CA ASN A 56 9.24 12.41 0.53
C ASN A 56 9.14 11.10 -0.25
N PRO A 57 9.53 11.06 -1.53
CA PRO A 57 9.73 9.82 -2.26
C PRO A 57 10.70 8.90 -1.51
N VAL A 58 10.46 7.59 -1.54
CA VAL A 58 11.26 6.59 -0.81
C VAL A 58 12.74 6.68 -1.19
N GLU A 59 13.02 6.97 -2.46
CA GLU A 59 14.36 7.16 -3.01
C GLU A 59 15.08 8.33 -2.35
N THR A 60 14.34 9.39 -2.01
CA THR A 60 14.88 10.57 -1.32
C THR A 60 15.12 10.28 0.16
N VAL A 61 14.29 9.44 0.80
CA VAL A 61 14.42 9.08 2.22
C VAL A 61 15.78 8.44 2.51
N GLU A 62 16.28 7.56 1.63
CA GLU A 62 17.60 6.94 1.82
C GLU A 62 18.74 7.96 1.91
N SER A 63 18.67 9.02 1.10
CA SER A 63 19.67 10.09 1.11
C SER A 63 19.61 10.96 2.37
N MET A 64 18.43 11.09 2.98
CA MET A 64 18.22 11.91 4.19
C MET A 64 18.60 11.19 5.49
N VAL A 65 18.66 9.86 5.47
CA VAL A 65 18.93 9.01 6.65
C VAL A 65 20.39 8.56 6.74
N LYS A 66 21.14 8.59 5.62
CA LYS A 66 22.59 8.39 5.58
C LYS A 66 23.31 9.48 6.38
#